data_AF-A0A315XS92-F1
#
_entry.id   AF-A0A315XS92-F1
#
_cell.length_a   1.000
_cell.length_b   1.000
_cell.length_c   1.000
_cell.angle_alpha   90.00
_cell.angle_beta   90.00
_cell.angle_gamma   90.00
#
_symmetry.space_group_name_H-M   'P 1'
#
loop_
_entity.id
_entity.type
_entity.pdbx_description
1 polymer ?
#
loop_
_entity_poly.entity_id
_entity_poly.type
_entity_poly.pdbx_seq_one_letter_code
_entity_poly.pdbx_strand_id
1 'polypeptide(L)'
;MNLSETIKNIRATCDNYIDPDLLSFIIDDDGYMGTNNILEIKGYGITPDDSYEERLLKIHESENVYLPLGMMTFMPIVNECDIFSVDDYSLQLTEDEFKLYGDEKERLFGILIKKGSNEYLIGKSDTCSCSVDSSFEEFEKTDCEFYNIIEKIVKEKIID
;
A
#
# COMPACT_ATOMS: atom_id res chain seq x y z
N MET A 1 13.52 1.92 9.56
CA MET A 1 12.56 0.84 9.28
C MET A 1 13.33 -0.35 8.76
N ASN A 2 13.02 -1.57 9.18
CA ASN A 2 13.61 -2.75 8.57
C ASN A 2 12.70 -3.20 7.42
N LEU A 3 13.02 -2.80 6.19
CA LEU A 3 12.16 -3.05 5.01
C LEU A 3 11.82 -4.53 4.83
N SER A 4 12.79 -5.42 5.04
CA SER A 4 12.55 -6.88 4.94
C SER A 4 11.56 -7.36 6.00
N GLU A 5 11.65 -6.84 7.22
CA GLU A 5 10.72 -7.18 8.29
C GLU A 5 9.34 -6.56 8.06
N THR A 6 9.28 -5.32 7.60
CA THR A 6 8.04 -4.64 7.22
C THR A 6 7.29 -5.41 6.13
N ILE A 7 7.99 -5.88 5.09
CA ILE A 7 7.39 -6.71 4.04
C ILE A 7 6.85 -8.02 4.64
N LYS A 8 7.62 -8.71 5.48
CA LYS A 8 7.16 -9.94 6.15
C LYS A 8 5.94 -9.70 7.03
N ASN A 9 5.93 -8.62 7.80
CA ASN A 9 4.82 -8.24 8.65
C ASN A 9 3.57 -7.95 7.83
N ILE A 10 3.69 -7.24 6.70
CA ILE A 10 2.57 -7.04 5.76
C ILE A 10 2.04 -8.38 5.28
N ARG A 11 2.91 -9.27 4.79
CA ARG A 11 2.51 -10.59 4.29
C ARG A 11 1.85 -11.46 5.37
N ALA A 12 2.37 -11.42 6.59
CA ALA A 12 1.81 -12.15 7.72
C ALA A 12 0.46 -11.56 8.19
N THR A 13 0.25 -10.29 7.88
CA THR A 13 -1.02 -9.61 8.10
C THR A 13 -1.94 -10.07 6.94
N CYS A 14 -1.65 -9.85 5.66
CA CYS A 14 -2.57 -10.13 4.53
C CYS A 14 -3.31 -11.50 4.56
N ASP A 15 -4.63 -11.48 4.32
CA ASP A 15 -5.45 -12.68 4.18
C ASP A 15 -5.02 -13.55 2.98
N ASN A 16 -5.20 -14.88 3.11
CA ASN A 16 -4.83 -15.88 2.09
C ASN A 16 -5.57 -15.75 0.74
N TYR A 17 -6.54 -14.83 0.63
CA TYR A 17 -7.35 -14.63 -0.57
C TYR A 17 -6.61 -13.86 -1.68
N ILE A 18 -5.52 -13.16 -1.32
CA ILE A 18 -4.67 -12.44 -2.25
C ILE A 18 -3.32 -13.12 -2.33
N ASP A 19 -2.73 -13.16 -3.52
CA ASP A 19 -1.33 -13.53 -3.67
C ASP A 19 -0.48 -12.42 -3.01
N PRO A 20 0.13 -12.69 -1.84
CA PRO A 20 0.88 -11.67 -1.11
C PRO A 20 2.09 -11.16 -1.89
N ASP A 21 2.53 -11.90 -2.92
CA ASP A 21 3.64 -11.53 -3.79
C ASP A 21 3.20 -10.56 -4.92
N LEU A 22 1.91 -10.20 -5.01
CA LEU A 22 1.39 -9.19 -5.96
C LEU A 22 1.08 -7.82 -5.31
N LEU A 23 1.40 -7.67 -4.03
CA LEU A 23 1.07 -6.49 -3.22
C LEU A 23 2.11 -5.37 -3.30
N SER A 24 2.83 -5.19 -4.39
CA SER A 24 3.80 -4.10 -4.45
C SER A 24 3.86 -3.48 -5.83
N PHE A 25 3.99 -2.16 -5.85
CA PHE A 25 4.03 -1.36 -7.07
C PHE A 25 5.27 -0.47 -7.06
N ILE A 26 5.87 -0.28 -8.23
CA ILE A 26 6.93 0.72 -8.41
C ILE A 26 6.29 2.08 -8.64
N ILE A 27 6.77 3.08 -7.90
CA ILE A 27 6.38 4.48 -8.04
C ILE A 27 7.56 5.31 -8.54
N ASP A 28 7.38 5.96 -9.68
CA ASP A 28 8.28 6.97 -10.22
C ASP A 28 8.32 8.22 -9.31
N ASP A 29 9.39 9.00 -9.38
CA ASP A 29 9.63 10.16 -8.54
C ASP A 29 8.51 11.23 -8.64
N ASP A 30 7.80 11.27 -9.77
CA ASP A 30 6.65 12.16 -9.98
C ASP A 30 5.34 11.62 -9.36
N GLY A 31 5.40 10.53 -8.59
CA GLY A 31 4.25 9.92 -7.94
C GLY A 31 3.41 9.03 -8.84
N TYR A 32 3.92 8.67 -10.03
CA TYR A 32 3.23 7.79 -10.97
C TYR A 32 3.62 6.33 -10.76
N MET A 33 2.62 5.45 -10.75
CA MET A 33 2.83 4.02 -10.70
C MET A 33 3.03 3.46 -12.10
N GLY A 34 4.11 2.72 -12.31
CA GLY A 34 4.32 1.95 -13.53
C GLY A 34 3.64 0.59 -13.46
N THR A 35 3.18 0.06 -14.59
CA THR A 35 2.58 -1.29 -14.67
C THR A 35 3.63 -2.36 -14.55
N ASN A 36 3.90 -2.80 -13.33
CA ASN A 36 4.95 -3.77 -13.14
C ASN A 36 4.55 -4.79 -12.08
N ASN A 37 4.23 -5.99 -12.53
CA ASN A 37 4.25 -7.16 -11.66
C ASN A 37 5.70 -7.41 -11.25
N ILE A 38 6.06 -7.20 -9.98
CA ILE A 38 7.43 -7.37 -9.47
C ILE A 38 8.00 -8.78 -9.73
N LEU A 39 7.14 -9.78 -9.86
CA LEU A 39 7.55 -11.14 -10.23
C LEU A 39 8.06 -11.22 -11.68
N GLU A 40 7.62 -10.30 -12.55
CA GLU A 40 7.93 -10.26 -13.98
C GLU A 40 8.97 -9.19 -14.34
N ILE A 41 9.32 -8.29 -13.41
CA ILE A 41 10.34 -7.25 -13.63
C ILE A 41 11.71 -7.88 -13.86
N LYS A 42 12.40 -7.37 -14.89
CA LYS A 42 13.78 -7.72 -15.22
C LYS A 42 14.68 -6.50 -15.02
N GLY A 43 15.93 -6.73 -14.66
CA GLY A 43 16.87 -5.65 -14.31
C GLY A 43 17.17 -5.63 -12.82
N TYR A 44 17.73 -4.53 -12.30
CA TYR A 44 18.02 -4.34 -10.87
C TYR A 44 18.87 -5.45 -10.20
N GLY A 45 19.60 -6.25 -10.99
CA GLY A 45 20.35 -7.40 -10.46
C GLY A 45 19.46 -8.55 -9.98
N ILE A 46 18.19 -8.60 -10.39
CA ILE A 46 17.25 -9.67 -10.05
C ILE A 46 17.66 -10.97 -10.76
N THR A 47 17.67 -12.06 -10.00
CA THR A 47 17.94 -13.42 -10.49
C THR A 47 16.70 -14.31 -10.34
N PRO A 48 16.57 -15.40 -11.11
CA PRO A 48 15.44 -16.32 -10.98
C PRO A 48 15.29 -16.94 -9.58
N ASP A 49 16.40 -17.07 -8.85
CA ASP A 49 16.43 -17.68 -7.51
C ASP A 49 16.07 -16.69 -6.39
N ASP A 50 15.95 -15.39 -6.71
CA ASP A 50 15.59 -14.37 -5.71
C ASP A 50 14.14 -14.57 -5.24
N SER A 51 13.97 -14.58 -3.92
CA SER A 51 12.68 -14.45 -3.25
C SER A 51 12.01 -13.11 -3.56
N TYR A 52 10.71 -13.02 -3.25
CA TYR A 52 9.96 -11.78 -3.40
C TYR A 52 10.58 -10.61 -2.63
N GLU A 53 11.00 -10.86 -1.39
CA GLU A 53 11.68 -9.87 -0.55
C GLU A 53 13.00 -9.42 -1.16
N GLU A 54 13.81 -10.35 -1.68
CA GLU A 54 15.08 -10.00 -2.32
C GLU A 54 14.87 -9.17 -3.58
N ARG A 55 13.83 -9.46 -4.36
CA ARG A 55 13.45 -8.65 -5.54
C ARG A 55 13.07 -7.24 -5.13
N LEU A 56 12.20 -7.11 -4.13
CA LEU A 56 11.77 -5.82 -3.60
C LEU A 56 12.93 -4.99 -3.05
N LEU A 57 13.83 -5.61 -2.28
CA LEU A 57 15.00 -4.92 -1.74
C LEU A 57 15.91 -4.40 -2.87
N LYS A 58 16.16 -5.20 -3.90
CA LYS A 58 16.96 -4.81 -5.07
C LYS A 58 16.32 -3.67 -5.87
N ILE A 59 15.00 -3.68 -6.03
CA ILE A 59 14.25 -2.60 -6.69
C ILE A 59 14.31 -1.32 -5.85
N HIS A 60 14.13 -1.44 -4.53
CA HIS A 60 14.12 -0.31 -3.58
C HIS A 60 15.42 0.50 -3.55
N GLU A 61 16.54 -0.09 -3.95
CA GLU A 61 17.80 0.63 -4.11
C GLU A 61 17.72 1.75 -5.16
N SER A 62 16.83 1.61 -6.15
CA SER A 62 16.73 2.51 -7.30
C SER A 62 15.37 3.18 -7.45
N GLU A 63 14.30 2.58 -6.92
CA GLU A 63 12.91 2.99 -7.15
C GLU A 63 12.12 3.10 -5.86
N ASN A 64 11.09 3.95 -5.84
CA ASN A 64 10.16 3.98 -4.71
C ASN A 64 9.23 2.78 -4.81
N VAL A 65 8.87 2.20 -3.66
CA VAL A 65 8.01 1.03 -3.58
C VAL A 65 6.76 1.38 -2.81
N TYR A 66 5.60 1.16 -3.41
CA TYR A 66 4.30 1.30 -2.76
C TYR A 66 3.74 -0.06 -2.39
N LEU A 67 3.36 -0.18 -1.13
CA LEU A 67 2.76 -1.36 -0.53
C LEU A 67 1.30 -1.00 -0.19
N PRO A 68 0.30 -1.47 -0.96
CA PRO A 68 -1.10 -1.31 -0.64
C PRO A 68 -1.41 -2.12 0.63
N LEU A 69 -2.19 -1.52 1.52
CA LEU A 69 -2.64 -2.14 2.77
C LEU A 69 -4.13 -2.49 2.73
N GLY A 70 -4.90 -1.83 1.87
CA GLY A 70 -6.32 -2.09 1.72
C GLY A 70 -6.99 -1.14 0.73
N MET A 71 -8.28 -1.34 0.53
CA MET A 71 -9.12 -0.43 -0.23
C MET A 71 -9.82 0.55 0.70
N MET A 72 -9.76 1.83 0.37
CA MET A 72 -10.71 2.82 0.85
C MET A 72 -11.95 2.73 -0.03
N THR A 73 -12.93 1.95 0.41
CA THR A 73 -14.26 1.91 -0.20
C THR A 73 -15.25 2.50 0.79
N PHE A 74 -15.72 3.71 0.52
CA PHE A 74 -16.63 4.44 1.41
C PHE A 74 -18.04 4.49 0.81
N MET A 75 -18.71 3.34 0.73
CA MET A 75 -20.13 3.28 0.38
C MET A 75 -20.98 2.90 1.59
N PRO A 76 -22.15 3.52 1.80
CA PRO A 76 -23.08 3.10 2.84
C PRO A 76 -23.66 1.72 2.50
N ILE A 77 -23.04 0.67 3.05
CA ILE A 77 -23.54 -0.69 3.25
C ILE A 77 -24.24 -1.31 2.03
N VAL A 78 -23.47 -1.97 1.15
CA VAL A 78 -23.71 -3.37 0.71
C VAL A 78 -22.33 -3.93 0.35
N ASN A 79 -21.85 -4.85 1.18
CA ASN A 79 -20.64 -5.63 1.00
C ASN A 79 -20.72 -6.44 -0.30
N GLU A 80 -19.66 -6.42 -1.11
CA GLU A 80 -19.15 -7.47 -2.01
C GLU A 80 -18.29 -6.81 -3.10
N CYS A 81 -17.04 -6.47 -2.80
CA CYS A 81 -15.94 -6.38 -3.78
C CYS A 81 -14.60 -6.32 -3.03
N ASP A 82 -13.93 -7.48 -2.98
CA ASP A 82 -12.51 -7.76 -2.68
C ASP A 82 -11.77 -6.80 -1.74
N ILE A 83 -12.01 -6.96 -0.44
CA ILE A 83 -11.24 -6.33 0.63
C ILE A 83 -9.95 -7.14 0.84
N PHE A 84 -8.79 -6.49 0.72
CA PHE A 84 -7.50 -7.02 1.19
C PHE A 84 -7.48 -6.97 2.72
N SER A 85 -8.22 -7.87 3.37
CA SER A 85 -8.43 -7.83 4.81
C SER A 85 -7.30 -8.51 5.58
N VAL A 86 -7.13 -8.08 6.83
CA VAL A 86 -6.52 -8.86 7.91
C VAL A 86 -7.33 -8.66 9.19
N ASP A 87 -8.52 -9.23 9.23
CA ASP A 87 -9.49 -9.12 10.31
C ASP A 87 -10.39 -7.86 10.26
N ASP A 88 -10.90 -7.49 9.07
CA ASP A 88 -12.04 -6.58 8.84
C ASP A 88 -12.26 -5.49 9.91
N TYR A 89 -11.36 -4.50 9.95
CA TYR A 89 -11.55 -3.30 10.77
C TYR A 89 -12.43 -2.29 10.03
N SER A 90 -13.70 -2.25 10.40
CA SER A 90 -14.60 -1.16 9.98
C SER A 90 -14.23 0.13 10.73
N LEU A 91 -13.47 1.00 10.08
CA LEU A 91 -13.28 2.38 10.53
C LEU A 91 -14.59 3.15 10.35
N GLN A 92 -15.28 3.45 11.45
CA GLN A 92 -16.41 4.38 11.42
C GLN A 92 -15.89 5.80 11.37
N LEU A 93 -16.12 6.50 10.26
CA LEU A 93 -15.81 7.91 10.12
C LEU A 93 -16.94 8.77 10.68
N THR A 94 -16.58 9.93 11.23
CA THR A 94 -17.53 11.03 11.39
C THR A 94 -17.96 11.58 10.03
N GLU A 95 -19.06 12.33 9.97
CA GLU A 95 -19.53 12.94 8.71
C GLU A 95 -18.50 13.91 8.10
N ASP A 96 -17.75 14.63 8.94
CA ASP A 96 -16.71 15.56 8.49
C ASP A 96 -15.48 14.81 7.96
N GLU A 97 -15.08 13.71 8.62
CA GLU A 97 -14.02 12.83 8.10
C GLU A 97 -14.44 12.13 6.81
N PHE A 98 -15.70 11.71 6.69
CA PHE A 98 -16.22 11.15 5.44
C PHE A 98 -16.21 12.20 4.32
N LYS A 99 -16.55 13.46 4.57
CA LYS A 99 -16.48 14.50 3.54
C LYS A 99 -15.03 14.83 3.13
N LEU A 100 -14.09 14.67 4.05
CA LEU A 100 -12.69 14.99 3.84
C LEU A 100 -11.91 13.84 3.17
N TYR A 101 -12.15 12.60 3.61
CA TYR A 101 -11.40 11.41 3.20
C TYR A 101 -12.22 10.40 2.40
N GLY A 102 -13.55 10.53 2.43
CA GLY A 102 -14.45 9.71 1.63
C GLY A 102 -14.19 9.91 0.16
N ASP A 103 -13.95 8.82 -0.54
CA ASP A 103 -13.77 8.78 -1.98
C ASP A 103 -14.94 7.97 -2.55
N GLU A 104 -15.68 8.58 -3.48
CA GLU A 104 -16.75 7.89 -4.21
C GLU A 104 -16.20 6.79 -5.15
N LYS A 105 -14.87 6.78 -5.35
CA LYS A 105 -14.16 5.80 -6.15
C LYS A 105 -13.39 4.86 -5.22
N GLU A 106 -13.34 3.59 -5.59
CA GLU A 106 -12.47 2.61 -4.97
C GLU A 106 -11.00 3.03 -5.15
N ARG A 107 -10.32 3.32 -4.04
CA ARG A 107 -8.89 3.67 -4.04
C ARG A 107 -8.12 2.77 -3.11
N LEU A 108 -6.93 2.33 -3.52
CA LEU A 108 -6.02 1.64 -2.62
C LEU A 108 -5.37 2.66 -1.68
N PHE A 109 -5.25 2.34 -0.40
CA PHE A 109 -4.39 3.08 0.52
C PHE A 109 -3.25 2.19 0.99
N GLY A 110 -2.14 2.82 1.38
CA GLY A 110 -0.96 2.07 1.77
C GLY A 110 0.23 2.95 2.12
N ILE A 111 1.40 2.33 2.14
CA ILE A 111 2.66 3.00 2.45
C ILE A 111 3.55 3.08 1.21
N LEU A 112 4.02 4.29 0.90
CA LEU A 112 5.07 4.52 -0.09
C LEU A 112 6.41 4.62 0.63
N ILE A 113 7.34 3.74 0.31
CA ILE A 113 8.69 3.72 0.88
C ILE A 113 9.64 4.34 -0.13
N LYS A 114 10.33 5.42 0.28
CA LYS A 114 11.21 6.18 -0.61
C LYS A 114 12.51 5.44 -0.87
N LYS A 115 12.90 5.37 -2.14
CA LYS A 115 14.11 4.68 -2.61
C LYS A 115 15.34 5.00 -1.78
N GLY A 116 16.13 3.98 -1.45
CA GLY A 116 17.37 4.12 -0.70
C GLY A 116 17.22 4.77 0.68
N SER A 117 16.01 4.80 1.26
CA SER A 117 15.73 5.47 2.53
C SER A 117 14.87 4.61 3.47
N ASN A 118 14.81 5.05 4.72
CA ASN A 118 13.90 4.54 5.76
C ASN A 118 12.65 5.43 5.93
N GLU A 119 12.44 6.38 5.01
CA GLU A 119 11.28 7.25 5.02
C GLU A 119 10.09 6.54 4.35
N TYR A 120 8.92 6.68 4.94
CA TYR A 120 7.66 6.24 4.34
C TYR A 120 6.63 7.37 4.37
N LEU A 121 5.72 7.34 3.39
CA LEU A 121 4.55 8.20 3.29
C LEU A 121 3.30 7.32 3.36
N ILE A 122 2.23 7.82 3.95
CA ILE A 122 0.93 7.15 3.94
C ILE A 122 0.05 7.89 2.95
N GLY A 123 -0.61 7.16 2.05
CA GLY A 123 -1.41 7.80 1.02
C GLY A 123 -2.27 6.83 0.24
N LYS A 124 -2.90 7.35 -0.81
CA LYS A 124 -3.85 6.64 -1.66
C LYS A 124 -3.43 6.59 -3.12
N SER A 125 -4.00 5.65 -3.86
CA SER A 125 -3.90 5.55 -5.31
C SER A 125 -5.21 5.08 -5.95
N ASP A 126 -5.41 5.49 -7.20
CA ASP A 126 -6.71 5.54 -7.87
C ASP A 126 -7.20 4.21 -8.47
N THR A 127 -6.44 3.12 -8.35
CA THR A 127 -6.68 1.93 -9.19
C THR A 127 -6.89 0.62 -8.43
N CYS A 128 -7.93 -0.11 -8.86
CA CYS A 128 -7.91 -1.57 -9.00
C CYS A 128 -6.62 -1.97 -9.71
N SER A 129 -5.97 -3.04 -9.27
CA SER A 129 -4.71 -3.65 -9.74
C SER A 129 -4.60 -3.97 -11.25
N CYS A 130 -5.49 -3.42 -12.07
CA CYS A 130 -5.77 -3.69 -13.46
C CYS A 130 -5.46 -2.54 -14.44
N SER A 131 -5.03 -1.34 -14.00
CA SER A 131 -4.80 -0.18 -14.89
C SER A 131 -3.46 0.52 -14.70
N VAL A 132 -2.90 0.94 -15.83
CA VAL A 132 -1.45 1.12 -16.08
C VAL A 132 -0.89 2.47 -15.64
N ASP A 133 -1.76 3.45 -15.36
CA ASP A 133 -1.40 4.83 -15.04
C ASP A 133 -2.14 5.25 -13.78
N SER A 134 -1.46 5.20 -12.63
CA SER A 134 -2.04 5.57 -11.34
C SER A 134 -1.16 6.58 -10.64
N SER A 135 -1.73 7.55 -9.94
CA SER A 135 -0.97 8.48 -9.12
C SER A 135 -1.04 8.09 -7.64
N PHE A 136 0.05 8.28 -6.93
CA PHE A 136 0.08 8.29 -5.48
C PHE A 136 -0.18 9.71 -4.97
N GLU A 137 -1.07 9.81 -4.00
CA GLU A 137 -1.38 11.04 -3.29
C GLU A 137 -1.13 10.81 -1.79
N GLU A 138 -0.14 11.50 -1.22
CA GLU A 138 0.11 11.48 0.23
C GLU A 138 -1.11 12.08 0.95
N PHE A 139 -1.51 11.46 2.06
CA PHE A 139 -2.49 12.08 2.94
C PHE A 139 -1.89 13.32 3.61
N GLU A 140 -2.63 14.42 3.61
CA GLU A 140 -2.26 15.57 4.43
C GLU A 140 -2.20 15.15 5.89
N LYS A 141 -1.02 15.35 6.51
CA LYS A 141 -0.80 15.01 7.92
C LYS A 141 -1.67 15.90 8.77
N THR A 142 -2.62 15.28 9.47
CA THR A 142 -3.61 15.97 10.30
C THR A 142 -3.77 15.22 11.61
N ASP A 143 -4.11 15.94 12.67
CA ASP A 143 -4.36 15.35 14.00
C ASP A 143 -5.77 14.70 14.11
N CYS A 144 -6.41 14.36 12.98
CA CYS A 144 -7.75 13.76 12.98
C CYS A 144 -7.71 12.30 13.44
N GLU A 145 -8.86 11.79 13.87
CA GLU A 145 -8.97 10.42 14.39
C GLU A 145 -8.63 9.40 13.30
N PHE A 146 -9.12 9.60 12.07
CA PHE A 146 -8.79 8.75 10.92
C PHE A 146 -7.28 8.58 10.68
N TYR A 147 -6.54 9.68 10.49
CA TYR A 147 -5.09 9.62 10.20
C TYR A 147 -4.32 8.97 11.35
N ASN A 148 -4.68 9.31 12.59
CA ASN A 148 -4.07 8.73 13.79
C ASN A 148 -4.29 7.21 13.89
N ILE A 149 -5.48 6.72 13.52
CA ILE A 149 -5.75 5.27 13.54
C ILE A 149 -4.96 4.56 12.44
N ILE A 150 -4.90 5.11 11.22
CA ILE A 150 -4.09 4.51 10.14
C ILE A 150 -2.63 4.47 10.55
N GLU A 151 -2.09 5.57 11.06
CA GLU A 151 -0.70 5.63 11.50
C GLU A 151 -0.42 4.61 12.63
N LYS A 152 -1.35 4.44 13.56
CA LYS A 152 -1.26 3.44 14.62
C LYS A 152 -1.26 2.02 14.07
N ILE A 153 -2.17 1.68 13.15
CA ILE A 153 -2.22 0.35 12.52
C ILE A 153 -0.89 0.06 11.82
N VAL A 154 -0.38 1.01 11.04
CA VAL A 154 0.90 0.88 10.34
C VAL A 154 2.05 0.66 11.32
N LYS A 155 2.13 1.44 12.41
CA LYS A 155 3.20 1.28 13.40
C LYS A 155 3.10 -0.06 14.15
N GLU A 156 1.93 -0.40 14.69
CA GLU A 156 1.77 -1.55 15.57
C GLU A 156 1.71 -2.91 14.86
N LYS A 157 1.27 -2.93 13.59
CA LYS A 157 1.04 -4.18 12.84
C LYS A 157 2.04 -4.42 11.72
N ILE A 158 2.65 -3.36 11.18
CA ILE A 158 3.40 -3.42 9.94
C ILE A 158 4.89 -3.07 10.14
N ILE A 159 5.19 -1.91 10.73
CA ILE A 159 6.54 -1.34 10.73
C ILE A 159 7.41 -1.79 11.92
N ASP A 160 6.82 -2.05 13.09
CA ASP A 160 7.56 -2.49 14.29
C ASP A 160 7.88 -4.00 14.32
#